data_AF-A0A6G3MJG6-F1
#
_entry.id   AF-A0A6G3MJG6-F1
#
_cell.length_a   1.000
_cell.length_b   1.000
_cell.length_c   1.000
_cell.angle_alpha   90.00
_cell.angle_beta   90.00
_cell.angle_gamma   90.00
#
_symmetry.space_group_name_H-M   'P 1'
#
loop_
_entity.id
_entity.type
_entity.pdbx_description
1 polymer ?
#
loop_
_entity_poly.entity_id
_entity_poly.type
_entity_poly.pdbx_seq_one_letter_code
_entity_poly.pdbx_strand_id
1 'polypeptide(L)'
;MALNGSSEVFVEKKIKNEQKTLKSALTYIILGVSMIIAIANRQYSVINFESIIHEFDPWFNYRSTQYMVENGFYKFLNWFDNLSWYPLGRIVGTTVYPGLMYTSGIMFWFLNFIRLPVHIREICVFLAPVFSTFTVLIMYFFTKELWDEGAGLIAGAMISIIPGYISRSVAGSYDNEGLAIFLLILTFYFWLKSLRLGSIFWASLASLAYCYMV
;
A
#
# COMPACT_ATOMS: atom_id res chain seq x y z
N MET A 1 10.60 50.86 -31.03
CA MET A 1 10.90 50.63 -29.60
C MET A 1 9.95 49.60 -28.95
N ALA A 2 9.47 48.58 -29.68
CA ALA A 2 8.46 47.61 -29.18
C ALA A 2 8.88 46.12 -29.32
N LEU A 3 10.12 45.83 -29.70
CA LEU A 3 10.59 44.45 -29.97
C LEU A 3 11.32 43.79 -28.78
N ASN A 4 11.57 44.50 -27.67
CA ASN A 4 12.31 43.95 -26.52
C ASN A 4 11.41 43.28 -25.46
N GLY A 5 10.11 43.59 -25.44
CA GLY A 5 9.18 43.04 -24.44
C GLY A 5 8.75 41.60 -24.71
N SER A 6 8.79 41.14 -25.96
CA SER A 6 8.42 39.76 -26.29
C SER A 6 9.53 38.77 -25.91
N SER A 7 10.80 39.09 -26.22
CA SER A 7 11.96 38.25 -25.92
C SER A 7 12.17 38.03 -24.42
N GLU A 8 12.01 39.07 -23.59
CA GLU A 8 12.11 38.96 -22.12
C GLU A 8 11.02 38.06 -21.53
N VAL A 9 9.78 38.16 -22.01
CA VAL A 9 8.67 37.29 -21.58
C VAL A 9 8.89 35.83 -21.99
N PHE A 10 9.51 35.59 -23.15
CA PHE A 10 9.89 34.23 -23.57
C PHE A 10 10.99 33.65 -22.68
N VAL A 11 12.00 34.44 -22.32
CA VAL A 11 13.07 34.01 -21.40
C VAL A 11 12.51 33.71 -20.01
N GLU A 12 11.63 34.56 -19.49
CA GLU A 12 11.03 34.37 -18.17
C GLU A 12 10.12 33.13 -18.10
N LYS A 13 9.32 32.88 -19.17
CA LYS A 13 8.54 31.64 -19.30
C LYS A 13 9.43 30.40 -19.37
N LYS A 14 10.57 30.48 -20.07
CA LYS A 14 11.53 29.38 -20.17
C LYS A 14 12.15 29.06 -18.81
N ILE A 15 12.59 30.07 -18.06
CA ILE A 15 13.15 29.91 -16.71
C ILE A 15 12.11 29.31 -15.75
N LYS A 16 10.86 29.82 -15.77
CA LYS A 16 9.77 29.27 -14.95
C LYS A 16 9.46 27.81 -15.28
N ASN A 17 9.51 27.42 -16.55
CA ASN A 17 9.33 26.03 -16.97
C ASN A 17 10.51 25.14 -16.53
N GLU A 18 11.76 25.60 -16.67
CA GLU A 18 12.93 24.85 -16.19
C GLU A 18 12.89 24.65 -14.66
N GLN A 19 12.53 25.69 -13.91
CA GLN A 19 12.34 25.60 -12.46
C GLN A 19 11.21 24.63 -12.07
N LYS A 20 10.11 24.60 -12.82
CA LYS A 20 9.02 23.66 -12.60
C LYS A 20 9.47 22.21 -12.85
N THR A 21 10.19 21.97 -13.94
CA THR A 21 10.74 20.65 -14.28
C THR A 21 11.72 20.16 -13.22
N LEU A 22 12.64 21.03 -12.77
CA LEU A 22 13.58 20.71 -11.69
C LEU A 22 12.87 20.38 -10.38
N LYS A 23 11.87 21.17 -9.99
CA LYS A 23 11.06 20.89 -8.79
C LYS A 23 10.37 19.54 -8.88
N SER A 24 9.69 19.25 -9.99
CA SER A 24 9.03 17.96 -10.19
C SER A 24 10.01 16.79 -10.17
N ALA A 25 11.19 16.93 -10.80
CA ALA A 25 12.24 15.91 -10.76
C ALA A 25 12.71 15.64 -9.33
N LEU A 26 12.95 16.70 -8.54
CA LEU A 26 13.31 16.57 -7.12
C LEU A 26 12.21 15.87 -6.31
N THR A 27 10.94 16.21 -6.53
CA THR A 27 9.80 15.55 -5.87
C THR A 27 9.80 14.05 -6.14
N TYR A 28 9.98 13.63 -7.40
CA TYR A 28 10.02 12.21 -7.75
C TYR A 28 11.23 11.50 -7.16
N ILE A 29 12.39 12.15 -7.11
CA ILE A 29 13.59 11.58 -6.49
C ILE A 29 13.37 11.38 -4.99
N ILE A 30 12.86 12.38 -4.28
CA ILE A 30 12.62 12.29 -2.83
C ILE A 30 11.62 11.18 -2.53
N LEU A 31 10.50 11.13 -3.25
CA LEU A 31 9.50 10.06 -3.07
C LEU A 31 10.08 8.68 -3.40
N GLY A 32 10.84 8.55 -4.48
CA GLY A 32 11.50 7.30 -4.85
C GLY A 32 12.46 6.82 -3.76
N VAL A 33 13.29 7.72 -3.22
CA VAL A 33 14.19 7.42 -2.11
C VAL A 33 13.40 7.04 -0.86
N SER A 34 12.33 7.76 -0.51
CA SER A 34 11.48 7.41 0.64
C SER A 34 10.82 6.04 0.51
N MET A 35 10.39 5.66 -0.70
CA MET A 35 9.84 4.33 -0.97
C MET A 35 10.90 3.23 -0.84
N ILE A 36 12.12 3.46 -1.34
CA ILE A 36 13.24 2.51 -1.18
C ILE A 36 13.59 2.34 0.30
N ILE A 37 13.67 3.44 1.05
CA ILE A 37 13.92 3.40 2.51
C ILE A 37 12.82 2.64 3.24
N ALA A 38 11.55 2.84 2.85
CA ALA A 38 10.42 2.12 3.44
C ALA A 38 10.51 0.60 3.27
N ILE A 39 11.00 0.10 2.14
CA ILE A 39 11.25 -1.34 1.98
C ILE A 39 12.47 -1.72 2.81
N ALA A 40 13.59 -1.02 2.62
CA ALA A 40 14.89 -1.41 3.18
C ALA A 40 14.86 -1.56 4.71
N ASN A 41 14.19 -0.65 5.42
CA ASN A 41 14.14 -0.70 6.88
C ASN A 41 13.23 -1.82 7.43
N ARG A 42 12.34 -2.41 6.61
CA ARG A 42 11.44 -3.51 6.98
C ARG A 42 12.03 -4.89 6.70
N GLN A 43 13.21 -4.97 6.11
CA GLN A 43 13.87 -6.24 5.74
C GLN A 43 14.78 -6.83 6.82
N TYR A 44 14.96 -6.14 7.94
CA TYR A 44 15.97 -6.53 8.95
C TYR A 44 15.77 -7.95 9.48
N SER A 45 14.52 -8.40 9.71
CA SER A 45 14.25 -9.77 10.18
C SER A 45 14.65 -10.83 9.15
N VAL A 46 14.28 -10.60 7.88
CA VAL A 46 14.54 -11.54 6.77
C VAL A 46 16.02 -11.58 6.35
N ILE A 47 16.78 -10.51 6.61
CA ILE A 47 18.22 -10.49 6.31
C ILE A 47 19.01 -11.25 7.39
N ASN A 48 18.63 -11.10 8.66
CA ASN A 48 19.33 -11.73 9.77
C ASN A 48 18.89 -13.19 10.01
N PHE A 49 17.65 -13.51 9.66
CA PHE A 49 17.04 -14.81 9.83
C PHE A 49 16.45 -15.31 8.51
N GLU A 50 15.61 -16.33 8.54
CA GLU A 50 15.00 -16.89 7.34
C GLU A 50 13.72 -16.13 6.94
N SER A 51 13.32 -16.21 5.66
CA SER A 51 12.05 -15.66 5.15
C SER A 51 10.86 -16.53 5.61
N ILE A 52 10.51 -16.38 6.88
CA ILE A 52 9.43 -17.09 7.54
C ILE A 52 8.45 -16.09 8.13
N ILE A 53 7.21 -16.53 8.31
CA ILE A 53 6.17 -15.76 8.95
C ILE A 53 6.45 -15.68 10.46
N HIS A 54 6.41 -14.46 10.98
CA HIS A 54 6.70 -14.19 12.39
C HIS A 54 5.39 -14.02 13.17
N GLU A 55 5.50 -14.08 14.50
CA GLU A 55 4.39 -13.98 15.44
C GLU A 55 3.37 -15.12 15.31
N PHE A 56 2.33 -15.09 16.14
CA PHE A 56 1.36 -16.19 16.27
C PHE A 56 0.16 -16.01 15.34
N ASP A 57 -0.37 -14.79 15.24
CA ASP A 57 -1.60 -14.49 14.48
C ASP A 57 -1.44 -14.68 12.96
N PRO A 58 -0.33 -14.27 12.32
CA PRO A 58 -0.15 -14.39 10.88
C PRO A 58 -0.17 -15.82 10.32
N TRP A 59 0.05 -16.85 11.14
CA TRP A 59 -0.02 -18.26 10.70
C TRP A 59 -1.42 -18.66 10.24
N PHE A 60 -2.46 -18.17 10.92
CA PHE A 60 -3.83 -18.42 10.51
C PHE A 60 -4.13 -17.71 9.17
N ASN A 61 -3.67 -16.47 9.01
CA ASN A 61 -3.84 -15.71 7.77
C ASN A 61 -3.14 -16.43 6.61
N TYR A 62 -1.91 -16.89 6.81
CA TYR A 62 -1.16 -17.64 5.81
C TYR A 62 -1.84 -18.94 5.39
N ARG A 63 -2.30 -19.74 6.35
CA ARG A 63 -3.02 -20.99 6.08
C ARG A 63 -4.31 -20.72 5.29
N SER A 64 -5.03 -19.65 5.66
CA SER A 64 -6.25 -19.22 4.96
C SER A 64 -5.96 -18.82 3.52
N THR A 65 -4.89 -18.05 3.30
CA THR A 65 -4.41 -17.67 1.96
C THR A 65 -4.01 -18.90 1.14
N GLN A 66 -3.26 -19.83 1.74
CA GLN A 66 -2.86 -21.06 1.08
C GLN A 66 -4.08 -21.88 0.64
N TYR A 67 -5.05 -22.09 1.55
CA TYR A 67 -6.30 -22.78 1.24
C TYR A 67 -7.04 -22.08 0.09
N MET A 68 -7.14 -20.76 0.12
CA MET A 68 -7.81 -19.98 -0.90
C MET A 68 -7.14 -20.10 -2.28
N VAL A 69 -5.82 -20.06 -2.33
CA VAL A 69 -5.05 -20.18 -3.58
C VAL A 69 -5.21 -21.58 -4.18
N GLU A 70 -5.21 -22.62 -3.35
CA GLU A 70 -5.34 -24.02 -3.79
C GLU A 70 -6.78 -24.40 -4.19
N ASN A 71 -7.79 -23.88 -3.48
CA ASN A 71 -9.19 -24.30 -3.64
C ASN A 71 -10.07 -23.29 -4.39
N GLY A 72 -9.60 -22.05 -4.55
CA GLY A 72 -10.33 -20.95 -5.17
C GLY A 72 -11.27 -20.19 -4.21
N PHE A 73 -11.74 -19.03 -4.67
CA PHE A 73 -12.55 -18.10 -3.87
C PHE A 73 -13.85 -18.68 -3.32
N TYR A 74 -14.62 -19.38 -4.16
CA TYR A 74 -15.94 -19.87 -3.76
C TYR A 74 -15.87 -20.93 -2.66
N LYS A 75 -14.84 -21.79 -2.72
CA LYS A 75 -14.59 -22.78 -1.67
C LYS A 75 -14.05 -22.13 -0.40
N PHE A 76 -13.22 -21.09 -0.52
CA PHE A 76 -12.74 -20.31 0.62
C PHE A 76 -13.89 -19.63 1.38
N LEU A 77 -14.83 -19.01 0.67
CA LEU A 77 -15.99 -18.34 1.29
C LEU A 77 -16.89 -19.32 2.06
N ASN A 78 -16.96 -20.58 1.62
CA ASN A 78 -17.72 -21.64 2.26
C ASN A 78 -16.84 -22.58 3.10
N TRP A 79 -15.62 -22.16 3.45
CA TRP A 79 -14.66 -23.04 4.12
C TRP A 79 -15.04 -23.27 5.59
N PHE A 80 -15.22 -24.55 5.92
CA PHE A 80 -15.32 -25.05 7.27
C PHE A 80 -14.00 -25.72 7.67
N ASP A 81 -13.33 -25.17 8.68
CA ASP A 81 -12.10 -25.73 9.23
C ASP A 81 -12.43 -26.70 10.37
N ASN A 82 -12.22 -27.99 10.11
CA ASN A 82 -12.38 -29.07 11.09
C ASN A 82 -11.13 -29.33 11.92
N LEU A 83 -9.98 -28.72 11.59
CA LEU A 83 -8.72 -28.91 12.31
C LEU A 83 -8.58 -27.98 13.53
N SER A 84 -9.38 -26.90 13.57
CA SER A 84 -9.37 -25.94 14.67
C SER A 84 -10.61 -26.13 15.56
N TRP A 85 -10.50 -25.78 16.85
CA TRP A 85 -11.64 -25.80 17.79
C TRP A 85 -12.33 -27.16 17.92
N TYR A 86 -11.56 -28.26 18.08
CA TYR A 86 -12.15 -29.58 18.35
C TYR A 86 -12.99 -29.54 19.64
N PRO A 87 -14.22 -30.10 19.66
CA PRO A 87 -14.89 -30.90 18.62
C PRO A 87 -15.82 -30.12 17.66
N LEU A 88 -15.92 -28.80 17.80
CA LEU A 88 -16.89 -27.97 17.08
C LEU A 88 -16.48 -27.60 15.65
N GLY A 89 -15.19 -27.36 15.40
CA GLY A 89 -14.73 -26.76 14.15
C GLY A 89 -14.91 -25.23 14.13
N ARG A 90 -14.47 -24.59 13.03
CA ARG A 90 -14.66 -23.15 12.78
C ARG A 90 -15.16 -22.91 11.35
N ILE A 91 -16.24 -22.15 11.21
CA ILE A 91 -16.68 -21.63 9.90
C ILE A 91 -15.79 -20.43 9.55
N VAL A 92 -14.79 -20.62 8.70
CA VAL A 92 -13.77 -19.58 8.45
C VAL A 92 -14.31 -18.49 7.55
N GLY A 93 -15.00 -18.84 6.47
CA GLY A 93 -15.38 -17.89 5.43
C GLY A 93 -16.27 -16.73 5.89
N THR A 94 -17.04 -16.92 6.97
CA THR A 94 -17.91 -15.88 7.56
C THR A 94 -17.35 -15.27 8.85
N THR A 95 -16.23 -15.76 9.37
CA THR A 95 -15.65 -15.30 10.66
C THR A 95 -14.28 -14.63 10.49
N VAL A 96 -13.92 -14.28 9.26
CA VAL A 96 -12.64 -13.67 8.88
C VAL A 96 -12.87 -12.59 7.85
N TYR A 97 -12.10 -11.51 7.94
CA TYR A 97 -12.03 -10.49 6.89
C TYR A 97 -11.16 -11.00 5.73
N PRO A 98 -11.72 -11.23 4.54
CA PRO A 98 -11.01 -11.90 3.46
C PRO A 98 -10.05 -10.99 2.69
N GLY A 99 -10.04 -9.67 2.97
CA GLY A 99 -9.29 -8.67 2.20
C GLY A 99 -7.81 -9.01 2.07
N LEU A 100 -7.15 -9.37 3.17
CA LEU A 100 -5.72 -9.71 3.19
C LEU A 100 -5.41 -10.94 2.33
N MET A 101 -6.24 -11.99 2.42
CA MET A 101 -6.09 -13.23 1.64
C MET A 101 -6.35 -12.97 0.16
N TYR A 102 -7.39 -12.19 -0.16
CA TYR A 102 -7.73 -11.86 -1.55
C TYR A 102 -6.60 -11.08 -2.21
N THR A 103 -6.00 -10.13 -1.49
CA THR A 103 -4.88 -9.33 -1.97
C THR A 103 -3.69 -10.21 -2.35
N SER A 104 -3.26 -11.09 -1.44
CA SER A 104 -2.10 -11.96 -1.66
C SER A 104 -2.36 -13.01 -2.74
N GLY A 105 -3.58 -13.58 -2.81
CA GLY A 105 -3.95 -14.53 -3.86
C GLY A 105 -4.01 -13.89 -5.25
N ILE A 106 -4.54 -12.66 -5.36
CA ILE A 106 -4.52 -11.90 -6.62
C ILE A 106 -3.08 -11.62 -7.03
N MET A 107 -2.22 -11.20 -6.10
CA MET A 107 -0.79 -11.02 -6.37
C MET A 107 -0.13 -12.33 -6.84
N PHE A 108 -0.46 -13.46 -6.22
CA PHE A 108 0.05 -14.77 -6.61
C PHE A 108 -0.37 -15.18 -8.03
N TRP A 109 -1.65 -15.08 -8.36
CA TRP A 109 -2.10 -15.42 -9.71
C TRP A 109 -1.57 -14.43 -10.76
N PHE A 110 -1.44 -13.15 -10.42
CA PHE A 110 -0.82 -12.16 -11.30
C PHE A 110 0.65 -12.49 -11.59
N LEU A 111 1.45 -12.83 -10.57
CA LEU A 111 2.84 -13.22 -10.74
C LEU A 111 2.98 -14.51 -11.56
N ASN A 112 2.11 -15.49 -11.34
CA ASN A 112 2.08 -16.70 -12.16
C ASN A 112 1.63 -16.43 -13.60
N PHE A 113 0.71 -15.50 -13.82
CA PHE A 113 0.26 -15.09 -15.15
C PHE A 113 1.41 -14.49 -15.98
N ILE A 114 2.27 -13.68 -15.36
CA ILE A 114 3.49 -13.15 -15.99
C ILE A 114 4.68 -14.13 -16.00
N ARG A 115 4.45 -15.40 -15.62
CA ARG A 115 5.44 -16.50 -15.57
C ARG A 115 6.61 -16.24 -14.62
N LEU A 116 6.36 -15.57 -13.50
CA LEU A 116 7.28 -15.48 -12.37
C LEU A 116 6.75 -16.39 -11.24
N PRO A 117 7.10 -17.69 -11.22
CA PRO A 117 6.61 -18.60 -10.21
C PRO A 117 7.25 -18.28 -8.86
N VAL A 118 6.49 -17.61 -8.00
CA VAL A 118 6.88 -17.29 -6.63
C VAL A 118 5.99 -18.09 -5.68
N HIS A 119 6.60 -18.73 -4.68
CA HIS A 119 5.83 -19.46 -3.67
C HIS A 119 4.94 -18.50 -2.85
N ILE A 120 3.73 -18.93 -2.51
CA ILE A 120 2.75 -18.07 -1.81
C ILE A 120 3.29 -17.49 -0.49
N ARG A 121 4.14 -18.25 0.22
CA ARG A 121 4.84 -17.80 1.43
C ARG A 121 5.63 -16.50 1.22
N GLU A 122 6.40 -16.40 0.14
CA GLU A 122 7.23 -15.21 -0.10
C GLU A 122 6.35 -13.98 -0.36
N ILE A 123 5.22 -14.16 -1.04
CA ILE A 123 4.23 -13.09 -1.25
C ILE A 123 3.67 -12.63 0.09
N CYS A 124 3.28 -13.55 0.97
CA CYS A 124 2.78 -13.20 2.30
C CYS A 124 3.85 -12.49 3.16
N VAL A 125 5.11 -12.94 3.12
CA VAL A 125 6.23 -12.33 3.85
C VAL A 125 6.50 -10.89 3.39
N PHE A 126 6.46 -10.63 2.08
CA PHE A 126 6.79 -9.32 1.51
C PHE A 126 5.59 -8.39 1.27
N LEU A 127 4.36 -8.84 1.56
CA LEU A 127 3.16 -8.03 1.35
C LEU A 127 3.19 -6.72 2.14
N ALA A 128 3.50 -6.77 3.43
CA ALA A 128 3.53 -5.58 4.28
C ALA A 128 4.58 -4.55 3.84
N PRO A 129 5.85 -4.92 3.54
CA PRO A 129 6.82 -4.00 2.92
C PRO A 129 6.33 -3.37 1.61
N VAL A 130 5.70 -4.14 0.72
CA VAL A 130 5.17 -3.61 -0.55
C VAL A 130 4.09 -2.55 -0.29
N PHE A 131 3.10 -2.85 0.55
CA PHE A 131 2.05 -1.88 0.88
C PHE A 131 2.58 -0.66 1.63
N SER A 132 3.63 -0.82 2.45
CA SER A 132 4.27 0.33 3.10
C SER A 132 4.80 1.37 2.11
N THR A 133 5.26 0.94 0.91
CA THR A 133 5.68 1.89 -0.13
C THR A 133 4.52 2.64 -0.75
N PHE A 134 3.40 1.96 -0.97
CA PHE A 134 2.18 2.61 -1.44
C PHE A 134 1.62 3.56 -0.38
N THR A 135 1.77 3.24 0.91
CA THR A 135 1.42 4.14 2.02
C THR A 135 2.22 5.44 1.95
N VAL A 136 3.53 5.41 1.65
CA VAL A 136 4.35 6.62 1.46
C VAL A 136 3.79 7.51 0.35
N LEU A 137 3.43 6.90 -0.79
CA LEU A 137 2.89 7.61 -1.95
C LEU A 137 1.52 8.24 -1.64
N ILE A 138 0.63 7.50 -1.01
CA ILE A 138 -0.71 8.01 -0.65
C ILE A 138 -0.62 9.07 0.45
N MET A 139 0.29 8.91 1.42
CA MET A 139 0.53 9.92 2.45
C MET A 139 0.99 11.25 1.85
N TYR A 140 1.87 11.20 0.85
CA TYR A 140 2.27 12.40 0.09
C TYR A 140 1.05 13.09 -0.54
N PHE A 141 0.20 12.36 -1.25
CA PHE A 141 -0.98 12.95 -1.89
C PHE A 141 -2.01 13.47 -0.89
N PHE A 142 -2.20 12.77 0.23
CA PHE A 142 -3.09 13.18 1.30
C PHE A 142 -2.66 14.50 1.93
N THR A 143 -1.39 14.62 2.33
CA THR A 143 -0.89 15.85 2.96
C THR A 143 -0.73 16.99 1.94
N LYS A 144 -0.37 16.68 0.69
CA LYS A 144 -0.36 17.67 -0.40
C LYS A 144 -1.73 18.31 -0.58
N GLU A 145 -2.79 17.53 -0.46
CA GLU A 145 -4.14 18.07 -0.51
C GLU A 145 -4.33 19.04 0.66
N LEU A 146 -4.01 18.65 1.90
CA LEU A 146 -4.23 19.51 3.07
C LEU A 146 -3.49 20.86 3.04
N TRP A 147 -2.23 20.89 2.60
CA TRP A 147 -1.39 22.08 2.71
C TRP A 147 -0.64 22.41 1.41
N ASP A 148 0.57 21.89 1.25
CA ASP A 148 1.44 22.14 0.10
C ASP A 148 2.27 20.90 -0.26
N GLU A 149 2.98 20.99 -1.39
CA GLU A 149 3.84 19.90 -1.87
C GLU A 149 5.01 19.60 -0.92
N GLY A 150 5.53 20.63 -0.23
CA GLY A 150 6.63 20.50 0.73
C GLY A 150 6.21 19.69 1.96
N ALA A 151 5.07 20.02 2.57
CA ALA A 151 4.51 19.24 3.68
C ALA A 151 4.22 17.80 3.27
N GLY A 152 3.73 17.58 2.04
CA GLY A 152 3.52 16.24 1.48
C GLY A 152 4.81 15.40 1.44
N LEU A 153 5.91 15.99 0.96
CA LEU A 153 7.20 15.30 0.89
C LEU A 153 7.74 14.94 2.27
N ILE A 154 7.63 15.87 3.24
CA ILE A 154 8.06 15.63 4.61
C ILE A 154 7.20 14.52 5.24
N ALA A 155 5.88 14.56 5.07
CA ALA A 155 4.99 13.55 5.62
C ALA A 155 5.26 12.15 5.03
N GLY A 156 5.47 12.05 3.72
CA GLY A 156 5.86 10.80 3.05
C GLY A 156 7.21 10.28 3.53
N ALA A 157 8.19 11.16 3.74
CA ALA A 157 9.50 10.78 4.27
C ALA A 157 9.45 10.35 5.75
N MET A 158 8.57 10.95 6.56
CA MET A 158 8.41 10.57 7.96
C MET A 158 7.70 9.23 8.13
N ILE A 159 6.63 8.96 7.38
CA ILE A 159 5.90 7.69 7.49
C ILE A 159 6.71 6.48 7.02
N SER A 160 7.70 6.68 6.14
CA SER A 160 8.58 5.60 5.69
C SER A 160 9.44 5.04 6.82
N ILE A 161 9.85 5.88 7.79
CA ILE A 161 10.78 5.52 8.88
C ILE A 161 10.14 5.48 10.27
N ILE A 162 8.86 5.81 10.41
CA ILE A 162 8.23 5.93 11.73
C ILE A 162 8.16 4.55 12.45
N PRO A 163 8.78 4.38 13.64
CA PRO A 163 8.86 3.08 14.30
C PRO A 163 7.50 2.45 14.63
N GLY A 164 6.50 3.29 14.93
CA GLY A 164 5.15 2.83 15.25
C GLY A 164 4.43 2.16 14.08
N TYR A 165 4.72 2.55 12.83
CA TYR A 165 4.19 1.83 11.67
C TYR A 165 5.08 0.64 11.32
N ILE A 166 6.41 0.78 11.44
CA ILE A 166 7.36 -0.30 11.15
C ILE A 166 7.06 -1.53 12.01
N SER A 167 6.76 -1.38 13.29
CA SER A 167 6.48 -2.50 14.21
C SER A 167 5.32 -3.40 13.77
N ARG A 168 4.41 -2.91 12.92
CA ARG A 168 3.25 -3.64 12.37
C ARG A 168 3.37 -3.94 10.87
N SER A 169 4.50 -3.62 10.25
CA SER A 169 4.70 -3.76 8.80
C SER A 169 6.07 -4.34 8.41
N VAL A 170 6.75 -5.00 9.35
CA VAL A 170 8.02 -5.70 9.08
C VAL A 170 7.78 -6.87 8.12
N ALA A 171 8.76 -7.18 7.27
CA ALA A 171 8.73 -8.38 6.46
C ALA A 171 8.54 -9.63 7.34
N GLY A 172 7.59 -10.50 6.97
CA GLY A 172 7.19 -11.68 7.74
C GLY A 172 6.02 -11.47 8.70
N SER A 173 5.64 -10.22 9.01
CA SER A 173 4.43 -9.90 9.77
C SER A 173 3.21 -9.85 8.82
N TYR A 174 2.70 -11.03 8.45
CA TYR A 174 1.54 -11.17 7.56
C TYR A 174 0.22 -11.00 8.32
N ASP A 175 0.03 -9.79 8.84
CA ASP A 175 -1.17 -9.36 9.56
C ASP A 175 -1.93 -8.25 8.82
N ASN A 176 -3.15 -7.98 9.27
CA ASN A 176 -4.10 -7.11 8.60
C ASN A 176 -3.69 -5.62 8.65
N GLU A 177 -2.97 -5.20 9.68
CA GLU A 177 -2.62 -3.80 9.94
C GLU A 177 -1.76 -3.20 8.83
N GLY A 178 -0.84 -3.99 8.25
CA GLY A 178 0.05 -3.54 7.18
C GLY A 178 -0.72 -3.03 5.97
N LEU A 179 -1.78 -3.75 5.58
CA LEU A 179 -2.70 -3.38 4.50
C LEU A 179 -3.73 -2.33 4.96
N ALA A 180 -4.27 -2.46 6.17
CA ALA A 180 -5.31 -1.59 6.68
C ALA A 180 -4.86 -0.11 6.77
N ILE A 181 -3.62 0.15 7.20
CA ILE A 181 -3.10 1.53 7.29
C ILE A 181 -3.03 2.19 5.91
N PHE A 182 -2.63 1.44 4.88
CA PHE A 182 -2.64 1.94 3.50
C PHE A 182 -4.07 2.33 3.07
N LEU A 183 -5.04 1.44 3.30
CA LEU A 183 -6.44 1.65 2.91
C LEU A 183 -7.12 2.77 3.68
N LEU A 184 -6.78 2.94 4.95
CA LEU A 184 -7.27 4.01 5.79
C LEU A 184 -6.87 5.38 5.20
N ILE A 185 -5.58 5.58 4.91
CA ILE A 185 -5.09 6.86 4.37
C ILE A 185 -5.62 7.07 2.94
N LEU A 186 -5.74 6.00 2.14
CA LEU A 186 -6.34 6.05 0.81
C LEU A 186 -7.80 6.52 0.86
N THR A 187 -8.58 5.98 1.79
CA THR A 187 -9.98 6.36 2.00
C THR A 187 -10.08 7.83 2.41
N PHE A 188 -9.25 8.28 3.36
CA PHE A 188 -9.20 9.69 3.76
C PHE A 188 -8.79 10.62 2.63
N TYR A 189 -7.84 10.20 1.78
CA TYR A 189 -7.45 10.98 0.60
C TYR A 189 -8.61 11.18 -0.37
N PHE A 190 -9.30 10.11 -0.77
CA PHE A 190 -10.43 10.22 -1.69
C PHE A 190 -11.61 10.96 -1.07
N TRP A 191 -11.87 10.75 0.23
CA TRP A 191 -12.89 11.48 0.97
C TRP A 191 -12.62 12.99 0.96
N LEU A 192 -11.41 13.42 1.32
CA LEU A 192 -11.02 14.83 1.34
C LEU A 192 -11.13 15.46 -0.06
N LYS A 193 -10.69 14.72 -1.08
CA LYS A 193 -10.75 15.16 -2.48
C LYS A 193 -12.18 15.27 -2.99
N SER A 194 -13.06 14.36 -2.57
CA SER A 194 -14.49 14.41 -2.85
C SER A 194 -15.14 15.65 -2.25
N LEU A 195 -14.82 15.98 -1.00
CA LEU A 195 -15.39 17.15 -0.32
C LEU A 195 -14.94 18.47 -0.96
N ARG A 196 -13.68 18.57 -1.39
CA ARG A 196 -13.14 19.78 -2.01
C ARG A 196 -13.66 20.04 -3.41
N LEU A 197 -13.73 18.98 -4.23
CA LEU A 197 -14.15 19.10 -5.62
C LEU A 197 -15.67 18.97 -5.80
N GLY A 198 -16.39 18.46 -4.80
CA GLY A 198 -17.83 18.22 -4.88
C GLY A 198 -18.23 17.21 -5.96
N SER A 199 -17.36 16.23 -6.26
CA SER A 199 -17.53 15.33 -7.41
C SER A 199 -17.91 13.90 -7.00
N ILE A 200 -18.95 13.37 -7.64
CA ILE A 200 -19.47 12.02 -7.46
C ILE A 200 -18.40 10.97 -7.76
N PHE A 201 -17.52 11.23 -8.73
CA PHE A 201 -16.44 10.31 -9.08
C PHE A 201 -15.52 10.02 -7.89
N TRP A 202 -15.05 11.07 -7.20
CA TRP A 202 -14.21 10.92 -6.02
C TRP A 202 -14.96 10.32 -4.83
N ALA A 203 -16.25 10.63 -4.69
CA ALA A 203 -17.12 9.99 -3.69
C ALA A 203 -17.23 8.48 -3.92
N SER A 204 -17.42 8.06 -5.18
CA SER A 204 -17.51 6.64 -5.53
C SER A 204 -16.20 5.90 -5.26
N LEU A 205 -15.05 6.51 -5.57
CA LEU A 205 -13.74 5.96 -5.23
C LEU A 205 -13.52 5.87 -3.72
N ALA A 206 -13.96 6.86 -2.95
CA ALA A 206 -13.89 6.81 -1.49
C ALA A 206 -14.75 5.67 -0.93
N SER A 207 -15.96 5.46 -1.48
CA SER A 207 -16.83 4.35 -1.09
C SER A 207 -16.23 2.98 -1.43
N LEU A 208 -15.60 2.82 -2.59
CA LEU A 208 -14.91 1.59 -2.97
C LEU A 208 -13.69 1.32 -2.09
N ALA A 209 -12.89 2.35 -1.79
CA ALA A 209 -11.75 2.24 -0.87
C ALA A 209 -12.23 1.87 0.54
N TYR A 210 -13.32 2.46 1.01
CA TYR A 210 -13.94 2.11 2.29
C TYR A 210 -14.46 0.67 2.30
N CYS A 211 -15.14 0.24 1.24
CA CYS A 211 -15.62 -1.14 1.11
C CYS A 211 -14.49 -2.17 1.15
N TYR A 212 -13.28 -1.80 0.69
CA TYR A 212 -12.12 -2.67 0.76
C TYR A 212 -11.40 -2.61 2.12
N MET A 213 -11.53 -1.50 2.83
CA MET A 213 -11.01 -1.36 4.20
C MET A 213 -11.83 -2.15 5.23
N VAL A 214 -13.14 -2.29 5.00
CA VAL A 214 -14.07 -3.12 5.79
C VAL A 214 -13.86 -4.60 5.49
#